data_AF-A0A7S0S3V3-F1
#
_entry.id   AF-A0A7S0S3V3-F1
#
_cell.length_a   1.000
_cell.length_b   1.000
_cell.length_c   1.000
_cell.angle_alpha   90.00
_cell.angle_beta   90.00
_cell.angle_gamma   90.00
#
_symmetry.space_group_name_H-M   'P 1'
#
loop_
_entity.id
_entity.type
_entity.pdbx_description
1 polymer ?
#
loop_
_entity_poly.entity_id
_entity_poly.type
_entity_poly.pdbx_seq_one_letter_code
_entity_poly.pdbx_strand_id
1 'polypeptide(L)'
;LHALAAMDAGPQVLVSELVPDACAVVLPALRAYPAAPQASELGPRELAALGWSLARLGARPRQGWMQAYANAAIAALPSMTPSQLVMVSHTLVGWRDQHQHQQRTLVPEQGGAEADALSSMEEAMEQAGLPLS
;
A
#
# COMPACT_ATOMS: atom_id res chain seq x y z
N LEU A 1 -31.49 3.65 11.60
CA LEU A 1 -30.17 3.03 11.32
C LEU A 1 -29.47 3.75 10.15
N HIS A 2 -29.22 5.06 10.26
CA HIS A 2 -28.52 5.84 9.22
C HIS A 2 -27.49 6.84 9.81
N ALA A 3 -27.08 6.65 11.08
CA ALA A 3 -26.27 7.60 11.83
C ALA A 3 -24.85 7.10 12.16
N LEU A 4 -24.34 6.08 11.45
CA LEU A 4 -23.04 5.44 11.76
C LEU A 4 -22.01 5.52 10.62
N ALA A 5 -22.29 6.27 9.55
CA ALA A 5 -21.38 6.43 8.41
C ALA A 5 -20.60 7.77 8.39
N ALA A 6 -20.82 8.66 9.36
CA ALA A 6 -20.28 10.02 9.34
C ALA A 6 -19.11 10.28 10.31
N MET A 7 -18.57 9.26 10.98
CA MET A 7 -17.50 9.43 11.97
C MET A 7 -16.11 8.96 11.53
N ASP A 8 -15.93 8.50 10.28
CA ASP A 8 -14.65 7.96 9.81
C ASP A 8 -13.80 8.93 8.95
N ALA A 9 -14.23 10.19 8.82
CA ALA A 9 -13.41 11.24 8.21
C ALA A 9 -12.68 12.04 9.30
N GLY A 10 -11.78 11.36 10.03
CA GLY A 10 -10.74 12.06 10.81
C GLY A 10 -9.89 12.95 9.90
N PRO A 11 -9.17 13.95 10.45
CA PRO A 11 -8.57 15.04 9.69
C PRO A 11 -7.43 14.54 8.79
N GLN A 12 -7.78 14.04 7.62
CA GLN A 12 -6.88 13.85 6.47
C GLN A 12 -6.57 15.20 5.79
N VAL A 13 -7.23 16.27 6.22
CA VAL A 13 -7.07 17.62 5.71
C VAL A 13 -5.96 18.29 6.53
N LEU A 14 -4.84 18.61 5.86
CA LEU A 14 -3.63 19.30 6.34
C LEU A 14 -2.46 18.45 6.85
N VAL A 15 -2.16 17.30 6.22
CA VAL A 15 -0.74 16.83 6.15
C VAL A 15 -0.02 17.42 4.94
N SER A 16 -0.75 17.97 3.96
CA SER A 16 -0.17 18.59 2.76
C SER A 16 0.64 19.88 3.03
N GLU A 17 0.47 20.52 4.18
CA GLU A 17 1.25 21.72 4.54
C GLU A 17 2.43 21.45 5.48
N LEU A 18 2.56 20.21 6.00
CA LEU A 18 3.65 19.87 6.91
C LEU A 18 4.87 19.39 6.11
N VAL A 19 5.67 20.36 5.65
CA VAL A 19 7.02 20.25 5.08
C VAL A 19 7.17 19.25 3.92
N PRO A 20 6.72 19.60 2.69
CA PRO A 20 7.01 18.81 1.49
C PRO A 20 8.51 18.52 1.28
N ASP A 21 9.40 19.41 1.75
CA ASP A 21 10.86 19.26 1.63
C ASP A 21 11.45 18.12 2.48
N ALA A 22 10.90 17.85 3.66
CA ALA A 22 11.41 16.78 4.52
C ALA A 22 11.07 15.40 3.93
N CYS A 23 9.86 15.26 3.37
CA CYS A 23 9.47 14.05 2.65
C CYS A 23 10.33 13.82 1.40
N ALA A 24 10.71 14.88 0.68
CA ALA A 24 11.53 14.78 -0.53
C ALA A 24 12.94 14.24 -0.25
N VAL A 25 13.53 14.53 0.92
CA VAL A 25 14.89 14.08 1.28
C VAL A 25 14.87 12.73 2.03
N VAL A 26 13.89 12.54 2.93
CA VAL A 26 13.86 11.37 3.81
C VAL A 26 13.32 10.12 3.10
N LEU A 27 12.34 10.26 2.19
CA LEU A 27 11.76 9.11 1.50
C LEU A 27 12.75 8.39 0.56
N PRO A 28 13.57 9.08 -0.25
CA PRO A 28 14.60 8.41 -1.06
C PRO A 28 15.65 7.71 -0.19
N ALA A 29 16.08 8.34 0.91
CA ALA A 29 17.03 7.73 1.85
C ALA A 29 16.46 6.44 2.47
N LEU A 30 15.20 6.47 2.93
CA LEU A 30 14.51 5.28 3.44
C LEU A 30 14.30 4.19 2.38
N ARG A 31 14.13 4.58 1.10
CA ARG A 31 14.03 3.63 -0.03
C ARG A 31 15.38 3.02 -0.40
N ALA A 32 16.47 3.78 -0.29
CA ALA A 32 17.82 3.35 -0.61
C ALA A 32 18.45 2.46 0.46
N TYR A 33 17.94 2.48 1.70
CA TYR A 33 18.51 1.70 2.80
C TYR A 33 18.33 0.18 2.58
N PRO A 34 19.41 -0.59 2.37
CA PRO A 34 19.34 -1.98 1.92
C PRO A 34 19.08 -3.00 3.05
N ALA A 35 18.80 -2.56 4.28
CA ALA A 35 18.41 -3.41 5.41
C ALA A 35 17.33 -2.64 6.20
N ALA A 36 16.25 -3.13 6.82
CA ALA A 36 15.86 -4.41 7.39
C ALA A 36 16.58 -4.97 8.65
N PRO A 37 17.60 -4.37 9.33
CA PRO A 37 18.28 -5.11 10.39
C PRO A 37 17.96 -4.66 11.82
N GLN A 38 17.02 -3.73 12.08
CA GLN A 38 16.82 -3.23 13.45
C GLN A 38 15.37 -3.16 13.90
N ALA A 39 14.39 -3.50 13.05
CA ALA A 39 12.99 -3.56 13.52
C ALA A 39 12.85 -4.55 14.69
N SER A 40 13.66 -5.61 14.72
CA SER A 40 13.73 -6.58 15.82
C SER A 40 14.38 -6.04 17.10
N GLU A 41 15.14 -4.94 17.04
CA GLU A 41 15.75 -4.28 18.20
C GLU A 41 14.82 -3.22 18.81
N LEU A 42 13.76 -2.85 18.09
CA LEU A 42 12.78 -1.88 18.55
C LEU A 42 11.80 -2.52 19.54
N GLY A 43 11.54 -1.82 20.63
CA GLY A 43 10.48 -2.19 21.56
C GLY A 43 9.08 -1.94 20.98
N PRO A 44 8.02 -2.38 21.69
CA PRO A 44 6.63 -2.25 21.23
C PRO A 44 6.22 -0.80 20.95
N ARG A 45 6.72 0.15 21.75
CA ARG A 45 6.42 1.59 21.60
C ARG A 45 7.08 2.15 20.36
N GLU A 46 8.35 1.82 20.14
CA GLU A 46 9.14 2.27 19.02
C GLU A 46 8.59 1.71 17.71
N LEU A 47 8.19 0.43 17.70
CA LEU A 47 7.51 -0.20 16.56
C LEU A 47 6.22 0.53 16.21
N ALA A 48 5.33 0.76 17.19
CA ALA A 48 4.08 1.46 16.96
C ALA A 48 4.29 2.88 16.43
N ALA A 49 5.20 3.63 17.03
CA ALA A 49 5.52 5.00 16.61
C ALA A 49 6.11 5.02 15.20
N LEU A 50 7.07 4.14 14.91
CA LEU A 50 7.71 4.04 13.60
C LEU A 50 6.71 3.69 12.50
N GLY A 51 5.89 2.66 12.71
CA GLY A 51 4.88 2.25 11.74
C GLY A 51 3.88 3.37 11.46
N TRP A 52 3.35 4.00 12.50
CA TRP A 52 2.41 5.11 12.36
C TRP A 52 3.04 6.33 11.66
N SER A 53 4.27 6.70 12.01
CA SER A 53 4.99 7.80 11.36
C SER A 53 5.19 7.52 9.87
N LEU A 54 5.62 6.31 9.50
CA LEU A 54 5.77 5.93 8.10
C LEU A 54 4.43 5.95 7.35
N ALA A 55 3.36 5.43 7.96
CA ALA A 55 2.02 5.47 7.37
C ALA A 55 1.55 6.92 7.15
N ARG A 56 1.77 7.81 8.12
CA ARG A 56 1.40 9.23 8.01
C ARG A 56 2.20 10.00 6.97
N LEU A 57 3.47 9.66 6.79
CA LEU A 57 4.31 10.23 5.74
C LEU A 57 3.97 9.69 4.35
N GLY A 58 2.99 8.78 4.23
CA GLY A 58 2.72 8.07 2.98
C GLY A 58 3.91 7.23 2.50
N ALA A 59 4.85 6.94 3.42
CA ALA A 59 6.03 6.17 3.11
C ALA A 59 5.62 4.72 2.89
N ARG A 60 6.08 4.16 1.77
CA ARG A 60 5.91 2.75 1.47
C ARG A 60 7.27 2.07 1.45
N PRO A 61 7.64 1.38 2.55
CA PRO A 61 8.85 0.60 2.58
C PRO A 61 8.80 -0.53 1.55
N ARG A 62 9.98 -1.02 1.14
CA ARG A 62 10.10 -2.23 0.32
C ARG A 62 9.51 -3.45 1.05
N GLN A 63 9.07 -4.45 0.29
CA GLN A 63 8.40 -5.65 0.82
C GLN A 63 9.21 -6.35 1.93
N GLY A 64 10.52 -6.55 1.73
CA GLY A 64 11.37 -7.18 2.75
C GLY A 64 11.45 -6.39 4.07
N TRP A 65 11.35 -5.06 4.01
CA TRP A 65 11.30 -4.23 5.22
C TRP A 65 9.95 -4.37 5.92
N MET A 66 8.84 -4.32 5.16
CA MET A 66 7.49 -4.47 5.73
C MET A 66 7.32 -5.83 6.41
N GLN A 67 7.89 -6.90 5.83
CA GLN A 67 7.88 -8.23 6.43
C GLN A 67 8.72 -8.29 7.72
N ALA A 68 9.90 -7.68 7.74
CA ALA A 68 10.71 -7.60 8.97
C ALA A 68 10.00 -6.83 10.09
N TYR A 69 9.34 -5.71 9.75
CA TYR A 69 8.51 -4.96 10.69
C TYR A 69 7.34 -5.78 11.22
N ALA A 70 6.61 -6.47 10.34
CA ALA A 70 5.49 -7.33 10.75
C ALA A 70 5.94 -8.44 11.70
N ASN A 71 7.08 -9.09 11.42
CA ASN A 71 7.65 -10.12 12.29
C ASN A 71 8.02 -9.57 13.67
N ALA A 72 8.66 -8.40 13.71
CA ALA A 72 9.00 -7.74 14.98
C ALA A 72 7.74 -7.34 15.77
N ALA A 73 6.72 -6.81 15.09
CA ALA A 73 5.44 -6.47 15.70
C ALA A 73 4.75 -7.70 16.28
N ILE A 74 4.73 -8.83 15.55
CA ILE A 74 4.17 -10.11 16.02
C ILE A 74 4.89 -10.58 17.28
N ALA A 75 6.22 -10.53 17.31
CA ALA A 75 7.02 -10.93 18.48
C ALA A 75 6.74 -10.04 19.70
N ALA A 76 6.43 -8.76 19.49
CA ALA A 76 6.13 -7.79 20.52
C ALA A 76 4.64 -7.75 20.96
N LEU A 77 3.74 -8.52 20.31
CA LEU A 77 2.30 -8.51 20.63
C LEU A 77 1.97 -8.70 22.12
N PRO A 78 2.62 -9.62 22.87
CA PRO A 78 2.25 -9.86 24.28
C PRO A 78 2.52 -8.67 25.21
N SER A 79 3.39 -7.75 24.81
CA SER A 79 3.77 -6.57 25.61
C SER A 79 3.21 -5.25 25.05
N MET A 80 2.43 -5.31 23.97
CA MET A 80 1.79 -4.13 23.40
C MET A 80 0.56 -3.69 24.22
N THR A 81 0.45 -2.38 24.41
CA THR A 81 -0.78 -1.74 24.89
C THR A 81 -1.84 -1.72 23.78
N PRO A 82 -3.14 -1.56 24.11
CA PRO A 82 -4.21 -1.46 23.11
C PRO A 82 -3.97 -0.34 22.07
N SER A 83 -3.47 0.82 22.49
CA SER A 83 -3.16 1.92 21.56
C SER A 83 -2.05 1.56 20.57
N GLN A 84 -1.02 0.84 21.01
CA GLN A 84 0.06 0.38 20.14
C GLN A 84 -0.45 -0.64 19.12
N LEU A 85 -1.34 -1.56 19.52
CA LEU A 85 -1.97 -2.53 18.62
C LEU A 85 -2.77 -1.86 17.52
N VAL A 86 -3.54 -0.81 17.83
CA VAL A 86 -4.29 -0.03 16.84
C VAL A 86 -3.34 0.64 15.85
N MET A 87 -2.27 1.28 16.32
CA MET A 87 -1.28 1.94 15.46
C MET A 87 -0.59 0.96 14.50
N VAL A 88 -0.16 -0.20 15.01
CA VAL A 88 0.47 -1.25 14.21
C VAL A 88 -0.50 -1.83 13.20
N SER A 89 -1.72 -2.17 13.63
CA SER A 89 -2.75 -2.75 12.75
C SER A 89 -3.14 -1.81 11.62
N HIS A 90 -3.38 -0.53 11.95
CA HIS A 90 -3.68 0.50 10.96
C HIS A 90 -2.56 0.65 9.92
N THR A 91 -1.30 0.65 10.37
CA THR A 91 -0.13 0.71 9.50
C THR A 91 -0.09 -0.47 8.51
N LEU A 92 -0.27 -1.69 9.02
CA LEU A 92 -0.22 -2.91 8.20
C LEU A 92 -1.37 -2.98 7.19
N VAL A 93 -2.58 -2.58 7.59
CA VAL A 93 -3.74 -2.48 6.69
C VAL A 93 -3.48 -1.46 5.59
N GLY A 94 -3.00 -0.26 5.93
CA GLY A 94 -2.69 0.77 4.95
C GLY A 94 -1.67 0.32 3.90
N TRP A 95 -0.60 -0.36 4.32
CA TRP A 95 0.41 -0.89 3.39
C TRP A 95 -0.13 -2.03 2.51
N ARG A 96 -0.96 -2.92 3.06
CA ARG A 96 -1.60 -3.99 2.27
C ARG A 96 -2.48 -3.41 1.18
N ASP A 97 -3.32 -2.44 1.52
CA ASP A 97 -4.25 -1.84 0.58
C ASP A 97 -3.50 -1.09 -0.54
N GLN A 98 -2.44 -0.36 -0.20
CA GLN A 98 -1.53 0.24 -1.19
C GLN A 98 -0.88 -0.81 -2.09
N HIS A 99 -0.51 -1.98 -1.56
CA HIS A 99 0.08 -3.06 -2.33
C HIS A 99 -0.87 -3.62 -3.38
N GLN A 100 -2.13 -3.80 -3.02
CA GLN A 100 -3.18 -4.23 -3.93
C GLN A 100 -3.41 -3.20 -5.04
N HIS A 101 -3.39 -1.90 -4.73
CA HIS A 101 -3.52 -0.86 -5.74
C HIS A 101 -2.38 -0.90 -6.76
N GLN A 102 -1.13 -1.08 -6.32
CA GLN A 102 0.01 -1.20 -7.24
C GLN A 102 -0.04 -2.47 -8.10
N GLN A 103 -0.47 -3.60 -7.54
CA GLN A 103 -0.62 -4.82 -8.32
C GLN A 103 -1.71 -4.70 -9.39
N ARG A 104 -2.82 -4.00 -9.07
CA ARG A 104 -3.86 -3.70 -10.06
C ARG A 104 -3.35 -2.83 -11.22
N THR A 105 -2.48 -1.85 -10.94
CA THR A 105 -1.91 -1.01 -12.01
C THR A 105 -0.84 -1.71 -12.85
N LEU A 106 -0.22 -2.77 -12.32
CA LEU A 106 0.84 -3.50 -13.00
C LEU A 106 0.34 -4.70 -13.81
N VAL A 107 -0.94 -5.07 -13.68
CA VAL A 107 -1.62 -5.89 -14.66
C VAL A 107 -2.15 -4.92 -15.70
N PRO A 108 -1.44 -4.69 -16.83
CA PRO A 108 -2.08 -3.97 -17.93
C PRO A 108 -3.34 -4.77 -18.28
N GLU A 109 -4.40 -4.08 -18.68
CA GLU A 109 -5.61 -4.70 -19.21
C GLU A 109 -5.28 -5.52 -20.46
N GLN A 110 -4.64 -6.68 -20.30
CA GLN A 110 -4.42 -7.64 -21.36
C GLN A 110 -5.77 -8.18 -21.86
N GLY A 111 -6.83 -8.08 -21.03
CA GLY A 111 -8.19 -8.39 -21.45
C GLY A 111 -8.81 -7.37 -22.42
N GLY A 112 -8.35 -6.12 -22.46
CA GLY A 112 -8.86 -5.10 -23.39
C GLY A 112 -8.26 -5.26 -24.78
N ALA A 113 -6.93 -5.40 -24.87
CA ALA A 113 -6.24 -5.56 -26.15
C ALA A 113 -6.55 -6.90 -26.85
N GLU A 114 -6.81 -7.96 -26.08
CA GLU A 114 -7.18 -9.27 -26.64
C GLU A 114 -8.65 -9.29 -27.10
N ALA A 115 -9.56 -8.62 -26.39
CA ALA A 115 -10.93 -8.42 -26.82
C ALA A 115 -11.02 -7.49 -28.05
N ASP A 116 -10.25 -6.40 -28.08
CA ASP A 116 -10.15 -5.50 -29.24
C ASP A 116 -9.52 -6.20 -30.45
N ALA A 117 -8.53 -7.08 -30.24
CA ALA A 117 -7.92 -7.88 -31.30
C ALA A 117 -8.89 -8.94 -31.86
N LEU A 118 -9.68 -9.58 -31.00
CA LEU A 118 -10.74 -10.51 -31.41
C LEU A 118 -11.84 -9.78 -32.18
N SER A 119 -12.31 -8.62 -31.70
CA SER A 119 -13.28 -7.79 -32.42
C SER A 119 -12.74 -7.28 -33.75
N SER A 120 -11.48 -6.85 -33.80
CA SER A 120 -10.83 -6.40 -35.04
C SER A 120 -10.63 -7.53 -36.05
N MET A 121 -10.36 -8.75 -35.56
CA MET A 121 -10.23 -9.94 -36.40
C MET A 121 -11.60 -10.37 -36.96
N GLU A 122 -12.66 -10.29 -36.16
CA GLU A 122 -14.03 -10.58 -36.59
C GLU A 122 -14.51 -9.61 -37.68
N GLU A 123 -14.30 -8.29 -37.49
CA GLU A 123 -14.59 -7.28 -38.53
C GLU A 123 -13.77 -7.48 -39.81
N ALA A 124 -12.50 -7.87 -39.69
CA ALA A 124 -11.65 -8.15 -40.85
C ALA A 124 -12.09 -9.39 -41.63
N MET A 125 -12.57 -10.43 -40.93
CA MET A 125 -13.11 -11.64 -41.57
C MET A 125 -14.44 -11.37 -42.28
N GLU A 126 -15.30 -10.52 -41.71
CA GLU A 126 -16.56 -10.09 -42.33
C GLU A 126 -16.31 -9.28 -43.61
N GLN A 127 -15.35 -8.34 -43.61
CA GLN A 127 -14.96 -7.59 -44.81
C GLN A 127 -14.35 -8.47 -45.90
N ALA A 128 -13.66 -9.55 -45.54
CA ALA A 128 -13.08 -10.49 -46.49
C ALA A 128 -14.11 -11.46 -47.11
N GLY A 129 -15.36 -11.46 -46.64
CA GLY A 129 -16.41 -12.37 -47.12
C GLY A 129 -16.16 -13.83 -46.75
N LEU A 130 -15.36 -14.09 -45.72
CA LEU A 130 -15.05 -15.44 -45.26
C LEU A 130 -16.13 -15.89 -44.25
N PRO A 131 -16.73 -17.08 -44.43
CA PRO A 131 -17.72 -17.57 -43.49
C PRO A 131 -17.07 -17.94 -42.16
N LEU A 132 -17.50 -17.31 -41.06
CA LEU A 132 -17.21 -17.74 -39.68
C LEU A 132 -17.86 -19.11 -39.47
N SER A 133 -17.07 -20.18 -39.52
CA SER A 133 -17.52 -21.57 -39.36
C SER A 133 -16.86 -22.23 -38.17
#